data_AF-A0A350P692-F1
#
_entry.id   AF-A0A350P692-F1
#
_cell.length_a   1.000
_cell.length_b   1.000
_cell.length_c   1.000
_cell.angle_alpha   90.00
_cell.angle_beta   90.00
_cell.angle_gamma   90.00
#
_symmetry.space_group_name_H-M   'P 1'
#
loop_
_entity.id
_entity.type
_entity.pdbx_description
1 polymer ?
#
loop_
_entity_poly.entity_id
_entity_poly.type
_entity_poly.pdbx_seq_one_letter_code
_entity_poly.pdbx_strand_id
1 'polypeptide(L)'
;GLKQSWLNGSIMTTVAVYQIEKENLVISNPDYIEGENDDVEPALINFGLVESSGAEFTLVGDVSDNISITANYAYNDTLVKEGSTSNTYDGTRFANAPRHQAGFWARYNLESIDSSFAMGVDYVSEQISLDGQRVKPYTIFDASWTTQWNAMLLSINVKNLFDKEYAVSGFSERNGHFPGEPREVVVQVSYDF
;
A
#
# COMPACT_ATOMS: atom_id res chain seq x y z
N GLY A 1 12.97 -17.11 -1.09
CA GLY A 1 11.79 -17.01 -0.21
C GLY A 1 11.49 -18.36 0.42
N LEU A 2 10.79 -18.36 1.55
CA LEU A 2 10.29 -19.53 2.27
C LEU A 2 8.76 -19.49 2.29
N LYS A 3 8.13 -20.62 2.03
CA LYS A 3 6.68 -20.82 2.25
C LYS A 3 6.51 -21.97 3.22
N GLN A 4 5.65 -21.79 4.21
CA GLN A 4 5.38 -22.79 5.22
C GLN A 4 3.88 -22.88 5.49
N SER A 5 3.42 -24.12 5.62
CA SER A 5 2.06 -24.45 6.06
C SER A 5 2.10 -24.96 7.50
N TRP A 6 1.12 -24.54 8.29
CA TRP A 6 0.97 -24.86 9.70
C TRP A 6 -0.44 -25.39 9.96
N LEU A 7 -0.64 -26.09 11.09
CA LEU A 7 -1.96 -26.57 11.53
C LEU A 7 -2.73 -27.31 10.41
N ASN A 8 -2.07 -28.28 9.78
CA ASN A 8 -2.63 -29.07 8.67
C ASN A 8 -3.13 -28.23 7.48
N GLY A 9 -2.56 -27.05 7.24
CA GLY A 9 -2.97 -26.18 6.13
C GLY A 9 -3.85 -25.00 6.53
N SER A 10 -4.28 -24.92 7.79
CA SER A 10 -5.16 -23.84 8.25
C SER A 10 -4.46 -22.48 8.26
N ILE A 11 -3.13 -22.45 8.41
CA ILE A 11 -2.33 -21.23 8.36
C ILE A 11 -1.19 -21.40 7.36
N MET A 12 -1.02 -20.41 6.49
CA MET A 12 0.09 -20.32 5.56
C MET A 12 0.88 -19.05 5.81
N THR A 13 2.20 -19.17 5.81
CA THR A 13 3.12 -18.04 5.92
C THR A 13 4.09 -18.02 4.75
N THR A 14 4.38 -16.83 4.22
CA THR A 14 5.43 -16.61 3.22
C THR A 14 6.42 -15.59 3.73
N VAL A 15 7.71 -15.85 3.53
CA VAL A 15 8.80 -14.90 3.76
C VAL A 15 9.59 -14.75 2.47
N ALA A 16 9.87 -13.54 2.04
CA ALA A 16 10.78 -13.26 0.94
C ALA A 16 11.83 -12.24 1.37
N VAL A 17 13.03 -12.37 0.83
CA VAL A 17 14.08 -11.35 0.86
C VAL A 17 14.46 -11.15 -0.60
N TYR A 18 14.62 -9.90 -1.01
CA TYR A 18 14.85 -9.55 -2.40
C TYR A 18 15.81 -8.37 -2.52
N GLN A 19 16.44 -8.32 -3.69
CA GLN A 19 17.08 -7.15 -4.27
C GLN A 19 16.60 -7.11 -5.71
N ILE A 20 16.01 -5.98 -6.12
CA ILE A 20 15.43 -5.78 -7.44
C ILE A 20 16.06 -4.54 -8.03
N GLU A 21 16.66 -4.68 -9.21
CA GLU A 21 17.26 -3.58 -9.95
C GLU A 21 16.37 -3.24 -11.15
N LYS A 22 16.09 -1.95 -11.31
CA LYS A 22 15.35 -1.41 -12.44
C LYS A 22 16.18 -0.35 -13.13
N GLU A 23 16.66 -0.70 -14.31
CA GLU A 23 17.42 0.17 -15.20
C GLU A 23 16.51 0.85 -16.23
N ASN A 24 17.05 1.86 -16.90
CA ASN A 24 16.44 2.49 -18.08
C ASN A 24 15.06 3.08 -17.80
N LEU A 25 14.88 3.61 -16.59
CA LEU A 25 13.69 4.36 -16.20
C LEU A 25 13.61 5.65 -16.99
N VAL A 26 12.46 5.95 -17.58
CA VAL A 26 12.26 7.20 -18.34
C VAL A 26 11.66 8.26 -17.42
N ILE A 27 12.27 9.44 -17.38
CA ILE A 27 11.75 10.63 -16.68
C ILE A 27 11.69 11.83 -17.61
N SER A 28 10.89 12.83 -17.23
CA SER A 28 10.97 14.16 -17.83
C SER A 28 12.36 14.76 -17.64
N ASN A 29 12.92 15.29 -18.71
CA ASN A 29 14.19 16.01 -18.66
C ASN A 29 13.98 17.35 -17.94
N PRO A 30 14.62 17.61 -16.78
CA PRO A 30 14.47 18.87 -16.07
C PRO A 30 15.04 20.06 -16.85
N ASP A 31 15.95 19.80 -17.79
CA ASP A 31 16.57 20.83 -18.62
C ASP A 31 15.75 21.11 -19.90
N TYR A 32 14.70 20.33 -20.17
CA TYR A 32 13.84 20.52 -21.34
C TYR A 32 12.77 21.61 -21.10
N ILE A 33 12.65 22.52 -22.06
CA ILE A 33 11.69 23.62 -22.09
C ILE A 33 11.02 23.62 -23.46
N GLU A 34 9.73 23.25 -23.49
CA GLU A 34 8.93 23.16 -24.72
C GLU A 34 8.95 24.49 -25.49
N GLY A 35 9.33 24.42 -26.76
CA GLY A 35 9.43 25.59 -27.64
C GLY A 35 10.72 26.42 -27.52
N GLU A 36 11.59 26.13 -26.55
CA GLU A 36 12.88 26.82 -26.38
C GLU A 36 14.07 25.95 -26.81
N ASN A 37 14.09 24.67 -26.44
CA ASN A 37 15.23 23.78 -26.71
C ASN A 37 14.86 22.41 -27.31
N ASP A 38 13.72 22.34 -27.99
CA ASP A 38 13.18 21.11 -28.61
C ASP A 38 14.19 20.38 -29.54
N ASP A 39 15.03 21.13 -30.24
CA ASP A 39 15.99 20.58 -31.22
C ASP A 39 17.29 20.07 -30.59
N VAL A 40 17.53 20.35 -29.31
CA VAL A 40 18.84 20.14 -28.65
C VAL A 40 18.74 19.29 -27.39
N GLU A 41 17.63 19.38 -26.67
CA GLU A 41 17.38 18.63 -25.44
C GLU A 41 16.17 17.70 -25.63
N PRO A 42 16.28 16.40 -25.33
CA PRO A 42 15.13 15.52 -25.40
C PRO A 42 14.18 15.80 -24.24
N ALA A 43 12.86 15.78 -24.50
CA ALA A 43 11.85 15.94 -23.44
C ALA A 43 11.90 14.85 -22.35
N LEU A 44 12.48 13.69 -22.68
CA LEU A 44 12.61 12.54 -21.81
C LEU A 44 14.05 12.05 -21.77
N ILE A 45 14.55 11.74 -20.58
CA ILE A 45 15.89 11.18 -20.35
C ILE A 45 15.81 9.89 -19.56
N ASN A 46 16.89 9.10 -19.66
CA ASN A 46 17.09 7.94 -18.81
C ASN A 46 17.47 8.40 -17.39
N PHE A 47 16.63 8.04 -16.43
CA PHE A 47 16.81 8.27 -15.01
C PHE A 47 17.95 7.45 -14.40
N GLY A 48 18.35 6.35 -15.04
CA GLY A 48 19.40 5.45 -14.60
C GLY A 48 18.88 4.18 -13.89
N LEU A 49 19.51 3.83 -12.77
CA LEU A 49 19.31 2.58 -12.02
C LEU A 49 18.69 2.84 -10.65
N VAL A 50 17.58 2.17 -10.37
CA VAL A 50 16.93 2.13 -9.05
C VAL A 50 16.99 0.72 -8.50
N GLU A 51 17.51 0.56 -7.29
CA GLU A 51 17.56 -0.70 -6.56
C GLU A 51 16.57 -0.69 -5.41
N SER A 52 15.79 -1.76 -5.28
CA SER A 52 14.89 -2.01 -4.16
C SER A 52 15.36 -3.24 -3.41
N SER A 53 15.81 -3.04 -2.18
CA SER A 53 16.31 -4.11 -1.31
C SER A 53 15.40 -4.25 -0.10
N GLY A 54 14.88 -5.46 0.14
CA GLY A 54 13.77 -5.59 1.08
C GLY A 54 13.48 -7.01 1.54
N ALA A 55 12.50 -7.08 2.44
CA ALA A 55 11.96 -8.31 2.95
C ALA A 55 10.44 -8.20 3.14
N GLU A 56 9.74 -9.27 2.82
CA GLU A 56 8.29 -9.35 2.92
C GLU A 56 7.88 -10.56 3.73
N PHE A 57 6.85 -10.38 4.55
CA PHE A 57 6.19 -11.42 5.30
C PHE A 57 4.69 -11.36 5.03
N THR A 58 4.09 -12.51 4.77
CA THR A 58 2.63 -12.66 4.74
C THR A 58 2.21 -13.85 5.58
N LEU A 59 1.04 -13.71 6.21
CA LEU A 59 0.34 -14.75 6.92
C LEU A 59 -1.13 -14.69 6.50
N VAL A 60 -1.70 -15.84 6.16
CA VAL A 60 -3.14 -15.98 5.92
C VAL A 60 -3.61 -17.28 6.56
N GLY A 61 -4.75 -17.26 7.25
CA GLY A 61 -5.31 -18.49 7.76
C GLY A 61 -6.42 -18.34 8.78
N ASP A 62 -6.98 -19.50 9.12
CA ASP A 62 -7.96 -19.68 10.18
C ASP A 62 -7.23 -20.09 11.45
N VAL A 63 -7.27 -19.23 12.47
CA VAL A 63 -6.60 -19.42 13.77
C VAL A 63 -7.45 -20.30 14.70
N SER A 64 -8.77 -20.21 14.53
CA SER A 64 -9.78 -21.06 15.15
C SER A 64 -10.97 -21.18 14.20
N ASP A 65 -11.95 -22.02 14.54
CA ASP A 65 -13.16 -22.24 13.74
C ASP A 65 -13.95 -20.95 13.45
N ASN A 66 -13.76 -19.93 14.29
CA ASN A 66 -14.45 -18.65 14.22
C ASN A 66 -13.54 -17.44 13.99
N ILE A 67 -12.22 -17.60 13.87
CA ILE A 67 -11.29 -16.48 13.64
C ILE A 67 -10.44 -16.73 12.41
N SER A 68 -10.57 -15.86 11.42
CA SER A 68 -9.69 -15.81 10.23
C SER A 68 -8.85 -14.54 10.27
N ILE A 69 -7.56 -14.64 9.94
CA ILE A 69 -6.65 -13.50 9.89
C ILE A 69 -5.85 -13.46 8.59
N THR A 70 -5.53 -12.23 8.18
CA THR A 70 -4.50 -11.92 7.20
C THR A 70 -3.57 -10.89 7.81
N ALA A 71 -2.27 -11.12 7.74
CA ALA A 71 -1.25 -10.17 8.15
C ALA A 71 -0.18 -10.06 7.06
N ASN A 72 0.30 -8.85 6.82
CA ASN A 72 1.42 -8.61 5.93
C ASN A 72 2.33 -7.51 6.49
N TYR A 73 3.61 -7.63 6.18
CA TYR A 73 4.61 -6.62 6.50
C TYR A 73 5.67 -6.61 5.40
N ALA A 74 5.99 -5.42 4.91
CA ALA A 74 7.03 -5.19 3.93
C ALA A 74 8.03 -4.19 4.50
N TYR A 75 9.31 -4.56 4.47
CA TYR A 75 10.43 -3.63 4.54
C TYR A 75 11.00 -3.45 3.15
N ASN A 76 11.16 -2.21 2.70
CA ASN A 76 11.67 -1.91 1.36
C ASN A 76 12.55 -0.64 1.36
N ASP A 77 13.84 -0.80 1.15
CA ASP A 77 14.76 0.32 0.97
C ASP A 77 15.03 0.51 -0.52
N THR A 78 14.41 1.55 -1.11
CA THR A 78 14.54 1.86 -2.53
C THR A 78 15.46 3.05 -2.74
N LEU A 79 16.57 2.81 -3.42
CA LEU A 79 17.63 3.77 -3.66
C LEU A 79 17.92 3.96 -5.16
N VAL A 80 18.21 5.19 -5.56
CA VAL A 80 18.75 5.52 -6.88
C VAL A 80 20.26 5.32 -6.82
N LYS A 81 20.76 4.33 -7.59
CA LYS A 81 22.18 3.93 -7.61
C LYS A 81 22.98 4.65 -8.67
N GLU A 82 22.36 4.91 -9.82
CA GLU A 82 22.98 5.60 -10.96
C GLU A 82 21.96 6.51 -11.65
N GLY A 83 22.42 7.61 -12.24
CA GLY A 83 21.63 8.53 -13.04
C GLY A 83 21.33 9.87 -12.36
N SER A 84 20.37 10.64 -12.88
CA SER A 84 20.18 12.03 -12.47
C SER A 84 19.50 12.13 -11.10
N THR A 85 20.25 12.61 -10.11
CA THR A 85 19.74 12.92 -8.76
C THR A 85 18.99 14.24 -8.69
N SER A 86 18.92 15.01 -9.79
CA SER A 86 18.18 16.26 -9.85
C SER A 86 16.68 16.08 -9.54
N ASN A 87 16.16 14.86 -9.73
CA ASN A 87 14.79 14.47 -9.40
C ASN A 87 14.73 13.51 -8.19
N THR A 88 15.78 13.45 -7.36
CA THR A 88 15.80 12.71 -6.09
C THR A 88 16.15 13.64 -4.94
N TYR A 89 15.29 13.66 -3.92
CA TYR A 89 15.60 14.40 -2.71
C TYR A 89 16.43 13.56 -1.74
N ASP A 90 17.38 14.20 -1.07
CA ASP A 90 18.46 13.56 -0.28
C ASP A 90 19.42 12.68 -1.12
N GLY A 91 19.41 12.88 -2.45
CA GLY A 91 20.40 12.33 -3.38
C GLY A 91 20.34 10.81 -3.62
N THR A 92 19.50 10.06 -2.90
CA THR A 92 19.43 8.59 -3.04
C THR A 92 18.05 7.97 -2.85
N ARG A 93 17.13 8.51 -2.06
CA ARG A 93 15.83 7.84 -1.82
C ARG A 93 14.88 8.01 -3.00
N PHE A 94 14.23 6.92 -3.41
CA PHE A 94 13.20 6.98 -4.44
C PHE A 94 11.89 7.56 -3.88
N ALA A 95 11.24 8.44 -4.64
CA ALA A 95 10.01 9.10 -4.22
C ALA A 95 8.87 8.10 -4.01
N ASN A 96 8.01 8.38 -3.02
CA ASN A 96 6.84 7.59 -2.66
C ASN A 96 7.13 6.09 -2.36
N ALA A 97 8.37 5.77 -1.99
CA ALA A 97 8.78 4.45 -1.53
C ALA A 97 8.87 4.42 0.02
N PRO A 98 7.81 4.00 0.73
CA PRO A 98 7.86 3.85 2.18
C PRO A 98 8.79 2.70 2.57
N ARG A 99 9.58 2.89 3.63
CA ARG A 99 10.46 1.83 4.15
C ARG A 99 9.72 0.69 4.82
N HIS A 100 8.60 1.01 5.44
CA HIS A 100 7.75 0.06 6.15
C HIS A 100 6.30 0.24 5.71
N GLN A 101 5.68 -0.88 5.38
CA GLN A 101 4.25 -1.00 5.17
C GLN A 101 3.76 -2.25 5.89
N ALA A 102 2.61 -2.15 6.56
CA ALA A 102 2.03 -3.27 7.30
C ALA A 102 0.51 -3.25 7.15
N GLY A 103 -0.08 -4.42 7.00
CA GLY A 103 -1.51 -4.62 6.94
C GLY A 103 -1.93 -5.76 7.86
N PHE A 104 -3.03 -5.60 8.56
CA PHE A 104 -3.64 -6.66 9.35
C PHE A 104 -5.15 -6.63 9.20
N TRP A 105 -5.76 -7.78 8.97
CA TRP A 105 -7.20 -7.97 8.88
C TRP A 105 -7.58 -9.18 9.72
N ALA A 106 -8.60 -9.03 10.57
CA ALA A 106 -9.17 -10.13 11.33
C ALA A 106 -10.68 -10.15 11.16
N ARG A 107 -11.23 -11.35 10.95
CA ARG A 107 -12.66 -11.62 10.91
C ARG A 107 -13.01 -12.59 12.04
N TYR A 108 -14.07 -12.27 12.76
CA TYR A 108 -14.67 -13.10 13.79
C TYR A 108 -16.10 -13.49 13.42
N ASN A 109 -16.39 -14.79 13.43
CA ASN A 109 -17.73 -15.32 13.19
C ASN A 109 -18.50 -15.45 14.50
N LEU A 110 -19.66 -14.79 14.56
CA LEU A 110 -20.64 -14.82 15.64
C LEU A 110 -21.76 -15.79 15.27
N GLU A 111 -21.49 -17.08 15.44
CA GLU A 111 -22.38 -18.17 15.04
C GLU A 111 -23.79 -18.07 15.67
N SER A 112 -23.90 -17.55 16.90
CA SER A 112 -25.18 -17.42 17.59
C SER A 112 -26.22 -16.52 16.88
N ILE A 113 -25.77 -15.68 15.95
CA ILE A 113 -26.58 -14.70 15.23
C ILE A 113 -26.28 -14.68 13.73
N ASP A 114 -25.67 -15.74 13.20
CA ASP A 114 -25.30 -15.87 11.78
C ASP A 114 -24.61 -14.62 11.21
N SER A 115 -23.70 -14.04 12.00
CA SER A 115 -23.04 -12.78 11.67
C SER A 115 -21.52 -12.91 11.74
N SER A 116 -20.82 -11.99 11.12
CA SER A 116 -19.38 -11.83 11.28
C SER A 116 -19.01 -10.36 11.37
N PHE A 117 -18.09 -10.07 12.28
CA PHE A 117 -17.45 -8.78 12.43
C PHE A 117 -16.01 -8.88 11.94
N ALA A 118 -15.52 -7.86 11.25
CA ALA A 118 -14.11 -7.80 10.89
C ALA A 118 -13.55 -6.40 11.07
N MET A 119 -12.25 -6.33 11.31
CA MET A 119 -11.50 -5.10 11.46
C MET A 119 -10.15 -5.20 10.76
N GLY A 120 -9.79 -4.11 10.09
CA GLY A 120 -8.55 -3.93 9.35
C GLY A 120 -7.74 -2.78 9.90
N VAL A 121 -6.42 -2.88 9.73
CA VAL A 121 -5.50 -1.76 9.90
C VAL A 121 -4.44 -1.80 8.82
N ASP A 122 -4.20 -0.65 8.19
CA ASP A 122 -3.12 -0.45 7.23
C ASP A 122 -2.23 0.68 7.71
N TYR A 123 -0.93 0.42 7.75
CA TYR A 123 0.10 1.37 8.11
C TYR A 123 1.08 1.57 6.96
N VAL A 124 1.37 2.83 6.67
CA VAL A 124 2.43 3.23 5.75
C VAL A 124 3.33 4.23 6.46
N SER A 125 4.62 3.90 6.50
CA SER A 125 5.64 4.78 7.07
C SER A 125 5.88 6.02 6.21
N GLU A 126 6.72 6.91 6.72
CA GLU A 126 7.10 8.14 6.05
C GLU A 126 7.64 7.91 4.64
N GLN A 127 7.15 8.75 3.72
CA GLN A 127 7.62 8.82 2.35
C GLN A 127 8.17 10.23 2.06
N ILE A 128 8.78 10.37 0.90
CA ILE A 128 9.30 11.62 0.37
C ILE A 128 8.66 11.83 -1.01
N SER A 129 8.23 13.05 -1.33
CA SER A 129 7.69 13.40 -2.66
C SER A 129 8.79 13.51 -3.72
N LEU A 130 8.44 13.82 -4.98
CA LEU A 130 9.43 14.03 -6.05
C LEU A 130 10.37 15.19 -5.71
N ASP A 131 9.82 16.29 -5.18
CA ASP A 131 10.59 17.47 -4.80
C ASP A 131 11.14 17.42 -3.36
N GLY A 132 10.95 16.28 -2.67
CA GLY A 132 11.56 16.09 -1.36
C GLY A 132 10.76 16.43 -0.14
N GLN A 133 9.52 16.83 -0.33
CA GLN A 133 8.65 17.11 0.78
C GLN A 133 8.34 15.83 1.54
N ARG A 134 8.39 15.93 2.86
CA ARG A 134 7.98 14.86 3.76
C ARG A 134 6.49 14.56 3.57
N VAL A 135 6.17 13.30 3.28
CA VAL A 135 4.82 12.76 3.34
C VAL A 135 4.68 12.02 4.66
N LYS A 136 3.78 12.49 5.53
CA LYS A 136 3.64 11.96 6.89
C LYS A 136 3.21 10.48 6.85
N PRO A 137 3.70 9.65 7.79
CA PRO A 137 3.19 8.30 7.95
C PRO A 137 1.71 8.33 8.29
N TYR A 138 0.99 7.29 7.89
CA TYR A 138 -0.44 7.16 8.18
C TYR A 138 -0.81 5.75 8.62
N THR A 139 -1.93 5.69 9.30
CA THR A 139 -2.57 4.45 9.76
C THR A 139 -4.05 4.62 9.54
N ILE A 140 -4.66 3.71 8.79
CA ILE A 140 -6.09 3.68 8.47
C ILE A 140 -6.67 2.42 9.10
N PHE A 141 -7.90 2.54 9.59
CA PHE A 141 -8.63 1.44 10.18
C PHE A 141 -9.92 1.26 9.41
N ASP A 142 -10.24 0.01 9.12
CA ASP A 142 -11.44 -0.38 8.40
C ASP A 142 -12.24 -1.35 9.28
N ALA A 143 -13.55 -1.40 9.07
CA ALA A 143 -14.40 -2.34 9.77
C ALA A 143 -15.51 -2.86 8.85
N SER A 144 -15.97 -4.08 9.10
CA SER A 144 -17.16 -4.61 8.46
C SER A 144 -18.02 -5.43 9.40
N TRP A 145 -19.31 -5.44 9.08
CA TRP A 145 -20.29 -6.33 9.67
C TRP A 145 -21.09 -6.99 8.55
N THR A 146 -21.19 -8.30 8.59
CA THR A 146 -22.02 -9.08 7.66
C THR A 146 -22.95 -9.97 8.46
N THR A 147 -24.21 -10.04 8.08
CA THR A 147 -25.21 -10.89 8.73
C THR A 147 -26.06 -11.60 7.69
N GLN A 148 -26.27 -12.90 7.89
CA GLN A 148 -27.23 -13.68 7.13
C GLN A 148 -28.58 -13.64 7.85
N TRP A 149 -29.62 -13.26 7.13
CA TRP A 149 -30.99 -13.29 7.62
C TRP A 149 -31.90 -13.99 6.61
N ASN A 150 -32.26 -15.24 6.90
CA ASN A 150 -32.99 -16.11 5.98
C ASN A 150 -32.27 -16.25 4.63
N ALA A 151 -32.86 -15.77 3.55
CA ALA A 151 -32.30 -15.76 2.20
C ALA A 151 -31.54 -14.45 1.88
N MET A 152 -31.41 -13.53 2.84
CA MET A 152 -30.74 -12.24 2.66
C MET A 152 -29.36 -12.22 3.30
N LEU A 153 -28.38 -11.67 2.60
CA LEU A 153 -27.08 -11.32 3.15
C LEU A 153 -26.96 -9.79 3.20
N LEU A 154 -26.87 -9.23 4.41
CA LEU A 154 -26.62 -7.79 4.62
C LEU A 154 -25.16 -7.58 5.00
N SER A 155 -24.47 -6.69 4.30
CA SER A 155 -23.09 -6.29 4.62
C SER A 155 -22.96 -4.78 4.74
N ILE A 156 -22.27 -4.34 5.79
CA ILE A 156 -21.89 -2.95 6.02
C ILE A 156 -20.37 -2.91 6.10
N ASN A 157 -19.74 -2.12 5.25
CA ASN A 157 -18.30 -1.91 5.22
C ASN A 157 -18.02 -0.43 5.45
N VAL A 158 -17.11 -0.14 6.37
CA VAL A 158 -16.66 1.22 6.67
C VAL A 158 -15.16 1.26 6.44
N LYS A 159 -14.74 1.99 5.40
CA LYS A 159 -13.33 2.31 5.18
C LYS A 159 -12.97 3.62 5.86
N ASN A 160 -11.73 3.74 6.33
CA ASN A 160 -11.26 4.90 7.07
C ASN A 160 -12.22 5.27 8.21
N LEU A 161 -12.43 4.30 9.11
CA LEU A 161 -13.37 4.31 10.23
C LEU A 161 -13.29 5.57 11.09
N PHE A 162 -12.08 6.11 11.26
CA PHE A 162 -11.81 7.31 12.06
C PHE A 162 -11.79 8.60 11.26
N ASP A 163 -12.14 8.55 9.97
CA ASP A 163 -12.20 9.72 9.06
C ASP A 163 -10.88 10.51 9.06
N LYS A 164 -9.76 9.78 9.02
CA LYS A 164 -8.43 10.36 9.05
C LYS A 164 -8.19 11.11 7.75
N GLU A 165 -7.73 12.35 7.86
CA GLU A 165 -7.12 13.09 6.76
C GLU A 165 -5.64 12.72 6.66
N TYR A 166 -5.22 12.28 5.47
CA TYR A 166 -3.85 11.84 5.21
C TYR A 166 -3.49 12.03 3.74
N ALA A 167 -2.21 11.92 3.43
CA ALA A 167 -1.70 11.88 2.08
C ALA A 167 -1.23 10.46 1.75
N VAL A 168 -1.68 9.91 0.62
CA VAL A 168 -1.24 8.59 0.13
C VAL A 168 0.16 8.66 -0.48
N SER A 169 0.49 9.78 -1.11
CA SER A 169 1.75 10.04 -1.78
C SER A 169 1.96 11.55 -1.97
N GLY A 170 3.19 11.95 -2.27
CA GLY A 170 3.55 13.32 -2.59
C GLY A 170 3.84 13.50 -4.09
N PHE A 171 3.58 14.71 -4.60
CA PHE A 171 3.94 15.09 -5.97
C PHE A 171 5.09 16.11 -5.95
N SER A 172 4.78 17.40 -6.12
CA SER A 172 5.73 18.51 -6.20
C SER A 172 5.40 19.59 -5.16
N GLU A 173 6.34 20.46 -4.83
CA GLU A 173 6.11 21.56 -3.88
C GLU A 173 4.93 22.44 -4.31
N ARG A 174 4.81 22.68 -5.62
CA ARG A 174 3.75 23.49 -6.21
C ARG A 174 2.38 22.82 -6.15
N ASN A 175 2.31 21.52 -6.37
CA ASN A 175 1.03 20.81 -6.52
C ASN A 175 0.59 20.12 -5.21
N GLY A 176 1.50 19.96 -4.25
CA GLY A 176 1.25 19.34 -2.95
C GLY A 176 1.15 17.81 -3.00
N HIS A 177 0.43 17.27 -2.02
CA HIS A 177 0.28 15.83 -1.81
C HIS A 177 -1.08 15.32 -2.29
N PHE A 178 -1.14 14.06 -2.72
CA PHE A 178 -2.39 13.42 -3.08
C PHE A 178 -3.13 13.00 -1.80
N PRO A 179 -4.35 13.52 -1.57
CA PRO A 179 -5.12 13.15 -0.39
C PRO A 179 -5.56 11.69 -0.49
N GLY A 180 -5.57 11.01 0.65
CA GLY A 180 -6.20 9.71 0.79
C GLY A 180 -7.73 9.83 0.77
N GLU A 181 -8.39 8.70 0.55
CA GLU A 181 -9.85 8.65 0.50
C GLU A 181 -10.44 9.01 1.88
N PRO A 182 -11.46 9.89 1.92
CA PRO A 182 -12.20 10.14 3.15
C PRO A 182 -12.97 8.87 3.55
N ARG A 183 -13.60 8.89 4.73
CA ARG A 183 -14.45 7.78 5.15
C ARG A 183 -15.49 7.40 4.10
N GLU A 184 -15.55 6.11 3.79
CA GLU A 184 -16.53 5.52 2.88
C GLU A 184 -17.38 4.51 3.65
N VAL A 185 -18.69 4.56 3.48
CA VAL A 185 -19.64 3.58 4.05
C VAL A 185 -20.40 2.92 2.91
N VAL A 186 -20.22 1.61 2.76
CA VAL A 186 -20.88 0.81 1.74
C VAL A 186 -21.84 -0.18 2.41
N VAL A 187 -23.12 -0.08 2.06
CA VAL A 187 -24.16 -1.03 2.49
C VAL A 187 -24.57 -1.86 1.28
N GLN A 188 -24.56 -3.18 1.44
CA GLN A 188 -24.91 -4.14 0.38
C GLN A 188 -25.93 -5.14 0.90
N VAL A 189 -26.91 -5.47 0.06
CA VAL A 189 -27.92 -6.50 0.32
C VAL A 189 -27.93 -7.45 -0.87
N SER A 190 -27.73 -8.73 -0.60
CA SER A 190 -27.89 -9.80 -1.57
C SER A 190 -29.05 -10.71 -1.16
N TYR A 191 -29.74 -11.29 -2.13
CA TYR A 191 -30.85 -12.23 -1.90
C TYR A 191 -30.67 -13.45 -2.80
N ASP A 192 -30.65 -14.64 -2.20
CA ASP A 192 -30.61 -15.90 -2.93
C ASP A 192 -32.02 -16.49 -3.09
N PHE A 193 -32.38 -16.91 -4.30
CA PHE A 193 -33.71 -17.41 -4.69
C PHE A 193 -33.73 -18.91 -4.98
#